data_AF-A0A2D7FXN1-F1
#
_entry.id   AF-A0A2D7FXN1-F1
#
_cell.length_a   1.000
_cell.length_b   1.000
_cell.length_c   1.000
_cell.angle_alpha   90.00
_cell.angle_beta   90.00
_cell.angle_gamma   90.00
#
_symmetry.space_group_name_H-M   'P 1'
#
loop_
_entity.id
_entity.type
_entity.pdbx_description
1 polymer ?
#
loop_
_entity_poly.entity_id
_entity_poly.type
_entity_poly.pdbx_seq_one_letter_code
_entity_poly.pdbx_strand_id
1 'polypeptide(L)'
;MGKIRKEKKRKNAEAQKCRSGEEQKRTTEQQNRKTQFNREETVLNIMWKSLQRIVMLSSVMMVSSTALADAWRLNTEVSTVSIASTKNDSITERHQLNFNAGSVEHSGSVRLLIDLLSVETNIPIRNERMRKLLFNQHPIAVIEGQLSKELLDAVLQGQAIAQSVEVTLQANDDTQNLEVALRAKLQGSRVKVVGSTELDVAELGYAGGVAQLKQLAGLASISTLVPVTFELAFDL
;
A
#
# COMPACT_ATOMS: atom_id res chain seq x y z
N MET A 1 -42.20 20.07 102.05
CA MET A 1 -42.23 20.15 100.57
C MET A 1 -40.85 20.01 99.89
N GLY A 2 -39.89 19.25 100.46
CA GLY A 2 -38.50 19.21 99.99
C GLY A 2 -38.11 18.03 99.08
N LYS A 3 -38.85 16.91 99.09
CA LYS A 3 -38.51 15.69 98.32
C LYS A 3 -38.88 15.79 96.83
N ILE A 4 -40.06 16.31 96.51
CA ILE A 4 -40.57 16.41 95.13
C ILE A 4 -39.69 17.33 94.26
N ARG A 5 -39.13 18.40 94.85
CA ARG A 5 -38.30 19.39 94.14
C ARG A 5 -36.90 18.86 93.78
N LYS A 6 -36.34 17.92 94.57
CA LYS A 6 -35.03 17.30 94.28
C LYS A 6 -35.15 16.24 93.18
N GLU A 7 -36.22 15.46 93.18
CA GLU A 7 -36.42 14.40 92.19
C GLU A 7 -36.70 14.95 90.79
N LYS A 8 -37.49 16.04 90.70
CA LYS A 8 -37.73 16.74 89.44
C LYS A 8 -36.45 17.35 88.85
N LYS A 9 -35.53 17.86 89.69
CA LYS A 9 -34.22 18.37 89.23
C LYS A 9 -33.31 17.26 88.71
N ARG A 10 -33.29 16.09 89.38
CA ARG A 10 -32.50 14.94 88.95
C ARG A 10 -32.96 14.39 87.59
N LYS A 11 -34.27 14.16 87.43
CA LYS A 11 -34.84 13.69 86.16
C LYS A 11 -34.60 14.68 85.02
N ASN A 12 -34.66 15.99 85.29
CA ASN A 12 -34.39 17.01 84.27
C ASN A 12 -32.90 17.05 83.87
N ALA A 13 -31.98 16.90 84.83
CA ALA A 13 -30.54 16.85 84.56
C ALA A 13 -30.15 15.59 83.76
N GLU A 14 -30.74 14.43 84.07
CA GLU A 14 -30.52 13.19 83.33
C GLU A 14 -31.11 13.25 81.91
N ALA A 15 -32.32 13.80 81.74
CA ALA A 15 -32.92 14.00 80.42
C ALA A 15 -32.10 14.98 79.55
N GLN A 16 -31.54 16.03 80.14
CA GLN A 16 -30.69 16.98 79.44
C GLN A 16 -29.33 16.37 79.04
N LYS A 17 -28.77 15.47 79.86
CA LYS A 17 -27.55 14.73 79.55
C LYS A 17 -27.76 13.68 78.44
N CYS A 18 -28.90 12.98 78.46
CA CYS A 18 -29.26 12.06 77.37
C CYS A 18 -29.48 12.78 76.03
N ARG A 19 -30.21 13.92 76.04
CA ARG A 19 -30.43 14.71 74.81
C ARG A 19 -29.12 15.26 74.23
N SER A 20 -28.23 15.77 75.08
CA SER A 20 -26.92 16.27 74.64
C SER A 20 -26.04 15.16 74.04
N GLY A 21 -26.08 13.94 74.60
CA GLY A 21 -25.33 12.79 74.07
C GLY A 21 -25.86 12.30 72.71
N GLU A 22 -27.19 12.31 72.50
CA GLU A 22 -27.78 11.97 71.20
C GLU A 22 -27.47 13.02 70.12
N GLU A 23 -27.48 14.30 70.48
CA GLU A 23 -27.19 15.40 69.55
C GLU A 23 -25.72 15.40 69.12
N GLN A 24 -24.80 15.07 70.02
CA GLN A 24 -23.38 14.85 69.71
C GLN A 24 -23.15 13.62 68.82
N LYS A 25 -23.90 12.52 69.04
CA LYS A 25 -23.82 11.34 68.16
C LYS A 25 -24.33 11.63 66.75
N ARG A 26 -25.48 12.32 66.63
CA ARG A 26 -26.04 12.70 65.31
C ARG A 26 -25.12 13.64 64.55
N THR A 27 -24.51 14.62 65.22
CA THR A 27 -23.57 15.54 64.57
C THR A 27 -22.29 14.83 64.13
N THR A 28 -21.75 13.92 64.93
CA THR A 28 -20.57 13.11 64.58
C THR A 28 -20.85 12.18 63.38
N GLU A 29 -22.01 11.52 63.34
CA GLU A 29 -22.40 10.67 62.21
C GLU A 29 -22.60 11.48 60.92
N GLN A 30 -23.22 12.67 61.01
CA GLN A 30 -23.37 13.55 59.86
C GLN A 30 -22.02 14.06 59.33
N GLN A 31 -21.09 14.38 60.24
CA GLN A 31 -19.76 14.85 59.87
C GLN A 31 -18.95 13.74 59.22
N ASN A 32 -19.02 12.51 59.75
CA ASN A 32 -18.38 11.33 59.15
C ASN A 32 -18.92 11.00 57.75
N ARG A 33 -20.25 11.08 57.55
CA ARG A 33 -20.86 10.87 56.22
C ARG A 33 -20.42 11.92 55.21
N LYS A 34 -20.34 13.19 55.61
CA LYS A 34 -19.83 14.28 54.75
C LYS A 34 -18.36 14.08 54.38
N THR A 35 -17.52 13.64 55.32
CA THR A 35 -16.10 13.35 55.02
C THR A 35 -15.91 12.12 54.14
N GLN A 36 -16.75 11.08 54.25
CA GLN A 36 -16.73 9.95 53.32
C GLN A 36 -17.14 10.38 51.91
N PHE A 37 -18.24 11.12 51.78
CA PHE A 37 -18.72 11.61 50.49
C PHE A 37 -17.68 12.51 49.78
N ASN A 38 -17.08 13.47 50.50
CA ASN A 38 -16.01 14.31 49.93
C ASN A 38 -14.77 13.50 49.53
N ARG A 39 -14.44 12.42 50.24
CA ARG A 39 -13.33 11.54 49.85
C ARG A 39 -13.62 10.81 48.55
N GLU A 40 -14.83 10.29 48.39
CA GLU A 40 -15.23 9.58 47.16
C GLU A 40 -15.24 10.52 45.95
N GLU A 41 -15.79 11.73 46.07
CA GLU A 41 -15.74 12.74 45.00
C GLU A 41 -14.30 13.17 44.66
N THR A 42 -13.41 13.25 45.66
CA THR A 42 -12.00 13.59 45.44
C THR A 42 -11.28 12.48 44.67
N VAL A 43 -11.53 11.21 45.03
CA VAL A 43 -10.93 10.07 44.33
C VAL A 43 -11.46 9.98 42.90
N LEU A 44 -12.77 10.17 42.68
CA LEU A 44 -13.36 10.19 41.34
C LEU A 44 -12.76 11.31 40.47
N ASN A 45 -12.58 12.52 41.03
CA ASN A 45 -11.98 13.65 40.31
C ASN A 45 -10.48 13.45 40.02
N ILE A 46 -9.73 12.81 40.92
CA ILE A 46 -8.31 12.48 40.70
C ILE A 46 -8.21 11.38 39.63
N MET A 47 -9.07 10.36 39.67
CA MET A 47 -9.12 9.29 38.67
C MET A 47 -9.51 9.85 37.30
N TRP A 48 -10.53 10.70 37.21
CA TRP A 48 -10.96 11.35 35.97
C TRP A 48 -9.86 12.22 35.35
N LYS A 49 -9.18 13.05 36.15
CA LYS A 49 -8.06 13.89 35.68
C LYS A 49 -6.83 13.06 35.29
N SER A 50 -6.60 11.92 35.94
CA SER A 50 -5.51 11.00 35.59
C SER A 50 -5.82 10.25 34.29
N LEU A 51 -7.08 9.86 34.06
CA LEU A 51 -7.53 9.27 32.81
C LEU A 51 -7.42 10.26 31.64
N GLN A 52 -7.81 11.53 31.84
CA GLN A 52 -7.67 12.58 30.83
C GLN A 52 -6.20 12.85 30.45
N ARG A 53 -5.27 12.76 31.41
CA ARG A 53 -3.84 12.92 31.16
C ARG A 53 -3.24 11.74 30.38
N ILE A 54 -3.70 10.52 30.63
CA ILE A 54 -3.24 9.33 29.90
C ILE A 54 -3.73 9.36 28.45
N VAL A 55 -4.98 9.79 28.20
CA VAL A 55 -5.54 9.90 26.83
C VAL A 55 -4.87 11.03 26.02
N MET A 56 -4.51 12.16 26.65
CA MET A 56 -3.78 13.25 25.99
C MET A 56 -2.33 12.90 25.64
N LEU A 57 -1.68 12.02 26.41
CA LEU A 57 -0.27 11.63 26.16
C LEU A 57 -0.13 10.53 25.10
N SER A 58 -1.22 9.82 24.76
CA SER A 58 -1.25 8.79 23.70
C SER A 58 -1.54 9.32 22.29
N SER A 59 -1.92 10.59 22.12
CA SER A 59 -2.22 11.16 20.78
C SER A 59 -1.04 11.83 20.08
N VAL A 60 0.17 11.75 20.64
CA VAL A 60 1.40 12.27 19.99
C VAL A 60 2.36 11.11 19.75
N MET A 61 1.93 10.13 18.97
CA MET A 61 2.85 9.22 18.30
C MET A 61 2.45 9.06 16.84
N MET A 62 3.39 9.49 15.98
CA MET A 62 3.59 9.04 14.61
C MET A 62 2.51 9.41 13.59
N VAL A 63 2.52 10.68 13.19
CA VAL A 63 2.60 10.96 11.75
C VAL A 63 4.03 11.40 11.48
N SER A 64 4.94 10.43 11.43
CA SER A 64 6.15 10.59 10.65
C SER A 64 5.68 10.56 9.20
N SER A 65 5.41 11.73 8.63
CA SER A 65 5.44 11.86 7.18
C SER A 65 6.87 11.50 6.79
N THR A 66 7.09 10.24 6.41
CA THR A 66 8.18 9.93 5.50
C THR A 66 7.98 10.91 4.36
N ALA A 67 8.90 11.87 4.22
CA ALA A 67 9.08 12.50 2.92
C ALA A 67 9.19 11.31 1.97
N LEU A 68 8.14 11.06 1.19
CA LEU A 68 8.23 10.13 0.09
C LEU A 68 9.35 10.74 -0.74
N ALA A 69 10.52 10.13 -0.74
CA ALA A 69 11.50 10.43 -1.77
C ALA A 69 10.71 10.24 -3.07
N ASP A 70 10.66 11.28 -3.89
CA ASP A 70 9.85 11.34 -5.11
C ASP A 70 10.28 10.20 -6.04
N ALA A 71 9.64 9.06 -5.85
CA ALA A 71 9.84 7.85 -6.61
C ALA A 71 9.21 8.06 -7.97
N TRP A 72 9.90 7.68 -9.02
CA TRP A 72 9.41 7.87 -10.37
C TRP A 72 8.18 6.99 -10.55
N ARG A 73 7.07 7.57 -11.00
CA ARG A 73 5.81 6.85 -11.21
C ARG A 73 5.51 6.75 -12.68
N LEU A 74 5.27 5.53 -13.14
CA LEU A 74 4.96 5.28 -14.54
C LEU A 74 3.63 5.93 -14.90
N ASN A 75 3.63 6.76 -15.93
CA ASN A 75 2.42 7.30 -16.54
C ASN A 75 1.87 6.26 -17.53
N THR A 76 0.91 5.47 -17.10
CA THR A 76 0.36 4.34 -17.88
C THR A 76 -0.44 4.76 -19.11
N GLU A 77 -0.95 5.99 -19.14
CA GLU A 77 -1.73 6.51 -20.29
C GLU A 77 -0.84 6.80 -21.52
N VAL A 78 0.43 7.11 -21.30
CA VAL A 78 1.38 7.46 -22.37
C VAL A 78 2.56 6.50 -22.45
N SER A 79 2.54 5.42 -21.69
CA SER A 79 3.54 4.36 -21.71
C SER A 79 2.97 3.12 -22.39
N THR A 80 3.76 2.50 -23.26
CA THR A 80 3.31 1.33 -24.04
C THR A 80 4.40 0.28 -24.14
N VAL A 81 3.99 -0.98 -24.28
CA VAL A 81 4.86 -2.05 -24.75
C VAL A 81 4.26 -2.62 -26.04
N SER A 82 5.11 -2.77 -27.05
CA SER A 82 4.76 -3.37 -28.33
C SER A 82 5.51 -4.68 -28.48
N ILE A 83 4.79 -5.71 -28.90
CA ILE A 83 5.34 -7.03 -29.21
C ILE A 83 5.11 -7.34 -30.69
N ALA A 84 6.02 -8.08 -31.31
CA ALA A 84 5.88 -8.50 -32.70
C ALA A 84 5.79 -10.02 -32.81
N SER A 85 4.75 -10.52 -33.48
CA SER A 85 4.65 -11.94 -33.83
C SER A 85 4.99 -12.15 -35.30
N THR A 86 5.80 -13.16 -35.60
CA THR A 86 6.06 -13.60 -36.99
C THR A 86 5.32 -14.90 -37.27
N LYS A 87 4.54 -14.95 -38.35
CA LYS A 87 3.79 -16.13 -38.80
C LYS A 87 4.16 -16.52 -40.23
N ASN A 88 4.04 -17.81 -40.53
CA ASN A 88 4.42 -18.40 -41.83
C ASN A 88 5.81 -17.91 -42.27
N ASP A 89 6.72 -17.81 -41.30
CA ASP A 89 8.14 -17.44 -41.40
C ASP A 89 8.44 -16.07 -42.05
N SER A 90 7.43 -15.25 -42.35
CA SER A 90 7.61 -14.05 -43.17
C SER A 90 6.67 -12.89 -42.83
N ILE A 91 5.53 -13.14 -42.20
CA ILE A 91 4.54 -12.10 -41.92
C ILE A 91 4.69 -11.65 -40.47
N THR A 92 5.21 -10.44 -40.28
CA THR A 92 5.34 -9.83 -38.94
C THR A 92 4.20 -8.88 -38.66
N GLU A 93 3.57 -9.05 -37.51
CA GLU A 93 2.45 -8.23 -37.03
C GLU A 93 2.79 -7.65 -35.66
N ARG A 94 2.46 -6.38 -35.45
CA ARG A 94 2.67 -5.67 -34.19
C ARG A 94 1.39 -5.70 -33.35
N HIS A 95 1.57 -5.94 -32.06
CA HIS A 95 0.54 -5.91 -31.04
C HIS A 95 0.98 -4.99 -29.90
N GLN A 96 0.01 -4.51 -29.13
CA GLN A 96 0.24 -3.62 -28.00
C GLN A 96 -0.30 -4.23 -26.71
N LEU A 97 0.39 -3.95 -25.61
CA LEU A 97 -0.10 -4.18 -24.25
C LEU A 97 0.09 -2.89 -23.45
N ASN A 98 -0.77 -2.72 -22.45
CA ASN A 98 -0.78 -1.60 -21.54
C ASN A 98 -0.12 -1.98 -20.21
N PHE A 99 0.44 -0.97 -19.55
CA PHE A 99 0.88 -1.10 -18.17
C PHE A 99 -0.30 -0.88 -17.22
N ASN A 100 -0.35 -1.68 -16.16
CA ASN A 100 -1.25 -1.49 -15.03
C ASN A 100 -0.65 -0.48 -14.04
N ALA A 101 0.65 -0.63 -13.73
CA ALA A 101 1.39 0.26 -12.84
C ALA A 101 2.89 0.16 -13.10
N GLY A 102 3.66 1.11 -12.57
CA GLY A 102 5.11 1.00 -12.54
C GLY A 102 5.77 2.05 -11.66
N SER A 103 6.93 1.73 -11.13
CA SER A 103 7.74 2.63 -10.32
C SER A 103 9.24 2.39 -10.45
N VAL A 104 10.00 3.45 -10.22
CA VAL A 104 11.44 3.39 -9.92
C VAL A 104 11.66 4.10 -8.60
N GLU A 105 12.09 3.36 -7.59
CA GLU A 105 12.36 3.89 -6.26
C GLU A 105 13.73 4.58 -6.21
N HIS A 106 13.95 5.45 -5.23
CA HIS A 106 15.25 6.13 -5.05
C HIS A 106 16.42 5.16 -4.81
N SER A 107 16.12 3.95 -4.30
CA SER A 107 17.10 2.87 -4.16
C SER A 107 17.53 2.26 -5.49
N GLY A 108 16.88 2.61 -6.62
CA GLY A 108 17.08 2.00 -7.93
C GLY A 108 16.21 0.78 -8.19
N SER A 109 15.37 0.36 -7.23
CA SER A 109 14.43 -0.74 -7.43
C SER A 109 13.39 -0.36 -8.48
N VAL A 110 13.32 -1.13 -9.56
CA VAL A 110 12.33 -1.01 -10.63
C VAL A 110 11.26 -2.06 -10.43
N ARG A 111 9.99 -1.68 -10.62
CA ARG A 111 8.89 -2.63 -10.71
C ARG A 111 7.86 -2.15 -11.72
N LEU A 112 7.58 -2.92 -12.76
CA LEU A 112 6.55 -2.63 -13.76
C LEU A 112 5.56 -3.79 -13.82
N LEU A 113 4.28 -3.46 -13.96
CA LEU A 113 3.18 -4.42 -14.10
C LEU A 113 2.53 -4.22 -15.46
N ILE A 114 2.56 -5.25 -16.31
CA ILE A 114 1.89 -5.25 -17.61
C ILE A 114 0.57 -6.00 -17.48
N ASP A 115 -0.52 -5.40 -17.96
CA ASP A 115 -1.79 -6.09 -18.10
C ASP A 115 -1.78 -6.90 -19.41
N LEU A 116 -1.62 -8.21 -19.30
CA LEU A 116 -1.60 -9.11 -20.46
C LEU A 116 -2.98 -9.24 -21.12
N LEU A 117 -4.06 -8.96 -20.40
CA LEU A 117 -5.42 -8.98 -20.97
C LEU A 117 -5.72 -7.75 -21.82
N SER A 118 -4.92 -6.69 -21.70
CA SER A 118 -5.03 -5.49 -22.53
C SER A 118 -4.57 -5.68 -23.98
N VAL A 119 -4.17 -6.91 -24.37
CA VAL A 119 -3.64 -7.22 -25.70
C VAL A 119 -4.52 -6.69 -26.83
N GLU A 120 -3.93 -5.84 -27.66
CA GLU A 120 -4.55 -5.26 -28.84
C GLU A 120 -3.75 -5.61 -30.09
N THR A 121 -4.41 -6.28 -31.02
CA THR A 121 -3.82 -6.76 -32.28
C THR A 121 -4.49 -6.14 -33.52
N ASN A 122 -5.41 -5.20 -33.32
CA ASN A 122 -6.34 -4.63 -34.30
C ASN A 122 -7.33 -5.65 -34.91
N ILE A 123 -7.41 -6.86 -34.36
CA ILE A 123 -8.32 -7.93 -34.78
C ILE A 123 -9.05 -8.47 -33.53
N PRO A 124 -10.33 -8.09 -33.29
CA PRO A 124 -11.04 -8.41 -32.04
C PRO A 124 -11.04 -9.91 -31.68
N ILE A 125 -11.26 -10.79 -32.65
CA ILE A 125 -11.27 -12.24 -32.43
C ILE A 125 -9.88 -12.78 -32.05
N ARG A 126 -8.79 -12.14 -32.50
CA ARG A 126 -7.43 -12.51 -32.11
C ARG A 126 -7.15 -12.06 -30.68
N ASN A 127 -7.61 -10.88 -30.28
CA ASN A 127 -7.50 -10.41 -28.89
C ASN A 127 -8.22 -11.39 -27.94
N GLU A 128 -9.44 -11.82 -28.29
CA GLU A 128 -10.19 -12.81 -27.51
C GLU A 128 -9.45 -14.14 -27.37
N ARG A 129 -8.93 -14.67 -28.48
CA ARG A 129 -8.17 -15.93 -28.47
C ARG A 129 -6.88 -15.82 -27.67
N MET A 130 -6.13 -14.73 -27.79
CA MET A 130 -4.90 -14.51 -27.01
C MET A 130 -5.21 -14.42 -25.52
N ARG A 131 -6.21 -13.63 -25.11
CA ARG A 131 -6.65 -13.59 -23.71
C ARG A 131 -6.98 -14.99 -23.20
N LYS A 132 -7.83 -15.72 -23.91
CA LYS A 132 -8.33 -17.03 -23.47
C LYS A 132 -7.24 -18.11 -23.41
N LEU A 133 -6.34 -18.14 -24.40
CA LEU A 133 -5.40 -19.24 -24.60
C LEU A 133 -4.00 -18.98 -24.04
N LEU A 134 -3.63 -17.72 -23.83
CA LEU A 134 -2.31 -17.34 -23.32
C LEU A 134 -2.38 -16.75 -21.91
N PHE A 135 -3.28 -15.78 -21.68
CA PHE A 135 -3.11 -14.84 -20.55
C PHE A 135 -4.14 -14.97 -19.42
N ASN A 136 -5.27 -15.66 -19.63
CA ASN A 136 -6.39 -15.65 -18.67
C ASN A 136 -6.04 -16.23 -17.28
N GLN A 137 -5.10 -17.18 -17.23
CA GLN A 137 -4.66 -17.78 -15.95
C GLN A 137 -3.71 -16.86 -15.20
N HIS A 138 -2.84 -16.16 -15.92
CA HIS A 138 -1.82 -15.26 -15.39
C HIS A 138 -1.90 -13.91 -16.12
N PRO A 139 -2.82 -13.02 -15.71
CA PRO A 139 -3.14 -11.82 -16.47
C PRO A 139 -2.11 -10.69 -16.30
N ILE A 140 -1.15 -10.83 -15.39
CA ILE A 140 -0.15 -9.82 -15.10
C ILE A 140 1.24 -10.39 -15.36
N ALA A 141 2.04 -9.69 -16.15
CA ALA A 141 3.49 -9.87 -16.17
C ALA A 141 4.17 -8.84 -15.27
N VAL A 142 5.19 -9.27 -14.53
CA VAL A 142 5.93 -8.45 -13.58
C VAL A 142 7.36 -8.31 -14.08
N ILE A 143 7.84 -7.08 -14.21
CA ILE A 143 9.24 -6.78 -14.52
C ILE A 143 9.86 -6.15 -13.29
N GLU A 144 10.96 -6.73 -12.82
CA GLU A 144 11.73 -6.24 -11.68
C GLU A 144 13.20 -6.05 -12.07
N GLY A 145 13.86 -5.10 -11.44
CA GLY A 145 15.26 -4.82 -11.74
C GLY A 145 15.87 -3.86 -10.74
N GLN A 146 17.18 -3.69 -10.84
CA GLN A 146 17.95 -2.82 -9.96
C GLN A 146 18.85 -1.90 -10.80
N LEU A 147 18.53 -0.61 -10.80
CA LEU A 147 19.34 0.42 -11.43
C LEU A 147 20.38 0.95 -10.44
N SER A 148 21.52 1.39 -10.96
CA SER A 148 22.52 2.06 -10.13
C SER A 148 22.08 3.48 -9.80
N LYS A 149 22.49 3.98 -8.64
CA LYS A 149 22.19 5.36 -8.25
C LYS A 149 22.81 6.37 -9.21
N GLU A 150 24.01 6.05 -9.71
CA GLU A 150 24.73 6.86 -10.69
C GLU A 150 23.92 7.05 -11.98
N LEU A 151 23.22 6.00 -12.42
CA LEU A 151 22.34 6.08 -13.59
C LEU A 151 21.16 7.01 -13.33
N LEU A 152 20.48 6.84 -12.19
CA LEU A 152 19.33 7.67 -11.83
C LEU A 152 19.74 9.15 -11.74
N ASP A 153 20.83 9.44 -11.03
CA ASP A 153 21.35 10.79 -10.84
C ASP A 153 21.75 11.42 -12.17
N ALA A 154 22.36 10.65 -13.09
CA ALA A 154 22.73 11.15 -14.41
C ALA A 154 21.50 11.54 -15.25
N VAL A 155 20.43 10.73 -15.22
CA VAL A 155 19.16 11.06 -15.90
C VAL A 155 18.54 12.32 -15.31
N LEU A 156 18.50 12.46 -13.97
CA LEU A 156 17.94 13.64 -13.30
C LEU A 156 18.74 14.92 -13.57
N GLN A 157 20.05 14.79 -13.84
CA GLN A 157 20.90 15.89 -14.29
C GLN A 157 20.70 16.24 -15.77
N GLY A 158 19.78 15.57 -16.47
CA GLY A 158 19.45 15.81 -17.87
C GLY A 158 20.36 15.11 -18.87
N GLN A 159 21.25 14.22 -18.41
CA GLN A 159 22.10 13.44 -19.30
C GLN A 159 21.25 12.42 -20.08
N ALA A 160 21.63 12.18 -21.34
CA ALA A 160 21.05 11.11 -22.13
C ALA A 160 21.83 9.83 -21.86
N ILE A 161 21.14 8.81 -21.36
CA ILE A 161 21.71 7.49 -21.08
C ILE A 161 21.38 6.54 -22.23
N ALA A 162 22.33 5.67 -22.57
CA ALA A 162 22.14 4.55 -23.49
C ALA A 162 22.97 3.36 -23.00
N GLN A 163 22.31 2.31 -22.51
CA GLN A 163 22.99 1.12 -21.99
C GLN A 163 22.05 -0.09 -21.95
N SER A 164 22.64 -1.27 -21.74
CA SER A 164 21.90 -2.46 -21.33
C SER A 164 21.70 -2.49 -19.82
N VAL A 165 20.55 -3.02 -19.37
CA VAL A 165 20.26 -3.34 -17.97
C VAL A 165 19.73 -4.75 -17.87
N GLU A 166 20.10 -5.46 -16.80
CA GLU A 166 19.50 -6.75 -16.49
C GLU A 166 18.20 -6.54 -15.71
N VAL A 167 17.14 -7.23 -16.14
CA VAL A 167 15.84 -7.25 -15.46
C VAL A 167 15.36 -8.70 -15.37
N THR A 168 14.48 -8.95 -14.42
CA THR A 168 13.75 -10.21 -14.31
C THR A 168 12.32 -10.01 -14.80
N LEU A 169 11.88 -10.83 -15.75
CA LEU A 169 10.50 -10.91 -16.22
C LEU A 169 9.86 -12.16 -15.63
N GLN A 170 8.79 -11.98 -14.86
CA GLN A 170 7.87 -13.03 -14.48
C GLN A 170 6.62 -12.93 -15.35
N ALA A 171 6.31 -13.99 -16.08
CA ALA A 171 5.11 -14.09 -16.89
C ALA A 171 4.66 -15.54 -16.94
N ASN A 172 3.34 -15.77 -16.91
CA ASN A 172 2.80 -17.11 -16.70
C ASN A 172 3.36 -17.73 -15.40
N ASP A 173 3.81 -18.98 -15.44
CA ASP A 173 4.41 -19.69 -14.30
C ASP A 173 5.95 -19.60 -14.26
N ASP A 174 6.55 -18.88 -15.21
CA ASP A 174 7.99 -18.87 -15.44
C ASP A 174 8.63 -17.50 -15.18
N THR A 175 9.94 -17.51 -14.99
CA THR A 175 10.75 -16.33 -14.70
C THR A 175 12.03 -16.35 -15.51
N GLN A 176 12.36 -15.24 -16.16
CA GLN A 176 13.54 -15.10 -17.01
C GLN A 176 14.33 -13.85 -16.65
N ASN A 177 15.66 -13.96 -16.69
CA ASN A 177 16.54 -12.80 -16.71
C ASN A 177 16.73 -12.34 -18.15
N LEU A 178 16.60 -11.04 -18.38
CA LEU A 178 16.65 -10.41 -19.67
C LEU A 178 17.66 -9.28 -19.64
N GLU A 179 18.51 -9.23 -20.66
CA GLU A 179 19.26 -8.03 -20.97
C GLU A 179 18.40 -7.12 -21.84
N VAL A 180 18.22 -5.87 -21.38
CA VAL A 180 17.36 -4.89 -22.04
C VAL A 180 18.19 -3.67 -22.42
N ALA A 181 18.29 -3.42 -23.72
CA ALA A 181 18.90 -2.20 -24.23
C ALA A 181 17.90 -1.04 -24.11
N LEU A 182 18.29 0.02 -23.39
CA LEU A 182 17.44 1.19 -23.19
C LEU A 182 18.19 2.50 -23.44
N ARG A 183 17.41 3.54 -23.71
CA ARG A 183 17.82 4.94 -23.66
C ARG A 183 16.88 5.71 -22.75
N ALA A 184 17.44 6.55 -21.88
CA ALA A 184 16.67 7.35 -20.93
C ALA A 184 17.11 8.82 -20.97
N LYS A 185 16.15 9.74 -20.84
CA LYS A 185 16.43 11.18 -20.78
C LYS A 185 15.32 11.92 -20.02
N LEU A 186 15.71 12.93 -19.23
CA LEU A 186 14.78 13.90 -18.67
C LEU A 186 14.30 14.89 -19.76
N GLN A 187 12.99 14.99 -19.94
CA GLN A 187 12.33 15.91 -20.87
C GLN A 187 11.26 16.71 -20.12
N GLY A 188 11.56 17.97 -19.80
CA GLY A 188 10.70 18.79 -18.94
C GLY A 188 10.68 18.21 -17.53
N SER A 189 9.50 17.84 -17.04
CA SER A 189 9.30 17.22 -15.72
C SER A 189 9.16 15.69 -15.77
N ARG A 190 9.43 15.07 -16.93
CA ARG A 190 9.24 13.62 -17.12
C ARG A 190 10.50 12.94 -17.58
N VAL A 191 10.76 11.74 -17.07
CA VAL A 191 11.78 10.87 -17.64
C VAL A 191 11.15 10.04 -18.75
N LYS A 192 11.72 10.11 -19.95
CA LYS A 192 11.35 9.26 -21.09
C LYS A 192 12.36 8.14 -21.23
N VAL A 193 11.87 6.91 -21.35
CA VAL A 193 12.67 5.72 -21.57
C VAL A 193 12.17 5.00 -22.81
N VAL A 194 13.07 4.64 -23.72
CA VAL A 194 12.76 3.80 -24.88
C VAL A 194 13.72 2.64 -24.91
N GLY A 195 13.26 1.47 -25.34
CA GLY A 195 14.14 0.32 -25.39
C GLY A 195 13.55 -0.86 -26.12
N SER A 196 14.35 -1.92 -26.19
CA SER A 196 14.00 -3.15 -26.90
C SER A 196 14.71 -4.36 -26.32
N THR A 197 14.08 -5.52 -26.48
CA THR A 197 14.64 -6.83 -26.18
C THR A 197 13.95 -7.87 -27.07
N GLU A 198 14.37 -9.13 -27.00
CA GLU A 198 13.71 -10.26 -27.65
C GLU A 198 13.44 -11.34 -26.61
N LEU A 199 12.25 -11.94 -26.66
CA LEU A 199 11.83 -12.99 -25.75
C LEU A 199 11.64 -14.29 -26.50
N ASP A 200 12.07 -15.41 -25.94
CA ASP A 200 11.50 -16.71 -26.30
C ASP A 200 10.29 -16.99 -25.42
N VAL A 201 9.09 -16.81 -25.98
CA VAL A 201 7.84 -17.03 -25.22
C VAL A 201 7.59 -18.51 -24.93
N ALA A 202 8.30 -19.44 -25.58
CA ALA A 202 8.21 -20.86 -25.25
C ALA A 202 8.80 -21.15 -23.87
N GLU A 203 9.90 -20.48 -23.52
CA GLU A 203 10.56 -20.58 -22.23
C GLU A 203 9.78 -19.85 -21.10
N LEU A 204 8.77 -19.06 -21.45
CA LEU A 204 7.79 -18.48 -20.52
C LEU A 204 6.49 -19.31 -20.42
N GLY A 205 6.51 -20.55 -20.92
CA GLY A 205 5.38 -21.47 -20.84
C GLY A 205 4.25 -21.20 -21.86
N TYR A 206 4.41 -20.28 -22.81
CA TYR A 206 3.35 -19.97 -23.79
C TYR A 206 3.33 -20.91 -25.00
N ALA A 207 4.27 -21.85 -25.13
CA ALA A 207 4.40 -22.74 -26.29
C ALA A 207 3.08 -23.48 -26.63
N GLY A 208 2.40 -24.03 -25.62
CA GLY A 208 1.14 -24.76 -25.81
C GLY A 208 0.00 -23.87 -26.30
N GLY A 209 -0.10 -22.65 -25.78
CA GLY A 209 -1.10 -21.68 -26.21
C GLY A 209 -0.83 -21.13 -27.62
N VAL A 210 0.44 -20.88 -27.95
CA VAL A 210 0.87 -20.49 -29.31
C VAL A 210 0.56 -21.59 -30.32
N ALA A 211 0.78 -22.87 -29.98
CA ALA A 211 0.43 -23.99 -30.84
C ALA A 211 -1.09 -24.06 -31.12
N GLN A 212 -1.94 -23.79 -30.11
CA GLN A 212 -3.40 -23.73 -30.30
C GLN A 212 -3.81 -22.57 -31.19
N LEU A 213 -3.22 -21.38 -31.02
CA LEU A 213 -3.47 -20.23 -31.89
C LEU A 213 -3.11 -20.53 -33.34
N LYS A 214 -1.96 -21.18 -33.57
CA LYS A 214 -1.52 -21.64 -34.90
C LYS A 214 -2.55 -22.55 -35.54
N GLN A 215 -3.03 -23.56 -34.82
CA GLN A 215 -4.02 -24.52 -35.32
C GLN A 215 -5.36 -23.85 -35.64
N LEU A 216 -5.86 -22.99 -34.75
CA LEU A 216 -7.13 -22.27 -34.93
C LEU A 216 -7.12 -21.27 -36.10
N ALA A 217 -5.94 -20.82 -36.51
CA ALA A 217 -5.76 -19.90 -37.63
C ALA A 217 -5.28 -20.59 -38.92
N GLY A 218 -5.06 -21.92 -38.90
CA GLY A 218 -4.58 -22.66 -40.07
C GLY A 218 -3.19 -22.21 -40.56
N LEU A 219 -2.33 -21.76 -39.65
CA LEU A 219 -1.00 -21.23 -39.97
C LEU A 219 0.04 -22.36 -40.03
N ALA A 220 1.04 -22.21 -40.91
CA ALA A 220 2.15 -23.15 -41.00
C ALA A 220 3.07 -23.04 -39.77
N SER A 221 3.37 -21.81 -39.35
CA SER A 221 4.23 -21.50 -38.22
C SER A 221 3.80 -20.21 -37.51
N ILE A 222 4.16 -20.13 -36.22
CA ILE A 222 4.23 -18.90 -35.43
C ILE A 222 5.57 -18.98 -34.67
N SER A 223 6.42 -17.97 -34.83
CA SER A 223 7.70 -17.86 -34.12
C SER A 223 7.47 -17.76 -32.61
N THR A 224 8.32 -18.42 -31.83
CA THR A 224 8.37 -18.25 -30.36
C THR A 224 9.34 -17.12 -29.96
N LEU A 225 10.24 -16.71 -30.86
CA LEU A 225 11.03 -15.49 -30.70
C LEU A 225 10.14 -14.28 -31.03
N VAL A 226 9.95 -13.43 -30.01
CA VAL A 226 9.06 -12.28 -30.02
C VAL A 226 9.88 -11.03 -29.71
N PRO A 227 10.15 -10.18 -30.71
CA PRO A 227 10.72 -8.87 -30.47
C PRO A 227 9.79 -8.00 -29.63
N VAL A 228 10.36 -7.32 -28.66
CA VAL A 228 9.67 -6.42 -27.73
C VAL A 228 10.30 -5.04 -27.81
N THR A 229 9.48 -4.01 -27.90
CA THR A 229 9.90 -2.61 -27.81
C THR A 229 9.00 -1.89 -26.81
N PHE A 230 9.53 -0.94 -26.06
CA PHE A 230 8.74 -0.18 -25.10
C PHE A 230 9.09 1.30 -25.13
N GLU A 231 8.09 2.10 -24.78
CA GLU A 231 8.22 3.53 -24.54
C GLU A 231 7.56 3.84 -23.20
N LEU A 232 8.34 4.34 -22.25
CA LEU A 232 7.90 4.63 -20.90
C LEU A 232 8.03 6.14 -20.63
N ALA A 233 7.09 6.66 -19.88
CA ALA A 233 7.19 7.98 -19.28
C ALA A 233 7.00 7.86 -17.78
N PHE A 234 7.93 8.43 -17.02
CA PHE A 234 7.79 8.52 -15.59
C PHE A 234 7.59 9.98 -15.18
N ASP A 235 6.57 10.20 -14.35
CA ASP A 235 6.37 11.43 -13.60
C ASP A 235 7.28 11.37 -12.36
N LEU A 236 8.02 12.45 -12.13
CA LEU A 236 8.89 12.64 -10.97
C LEU A 236 8.10 13.19 -9.80
#